data_AF-A0A6L8DJV6-F1
#
_entry.id   AF-A0A6L8DJV6-F1
#
_cell.length_a   1.000
_cell.length_b   1.000
_cell.length_c   1.000
_cell.angle_alpha   90.00
_cell.angle_beta   90.00
_cell.angle_gamma   90.00
#
_symmetry.space_group_name_H-M   'P 1'
#
loop_
_entity.id
_entity.type
_entity.pdbx_description
1 polymer ?
#
loop_
_entity_poly.entity_id
_entity_poly.type
_entity_poly.pdbx_seq_one_letter_code
_entity_poly.pdbx_strand_id
1 'polypeptide(L)'
;MPHESSFDIRTAQCFLNKLIIPQYKDFLKDNASSRHALLTTILLFHMFEWANQGKKATVESFKKAYPDYPELAFNFGILKDISNGTKHFKSPIRTKKKTGFSSAFSDGFERPHSVEDDNGKVYPLDKLLRETVEFWQKQDELGNL
;
A
#
# COMPACT_ATOMS: atom_id res chain seq x y z
N MET A 1 -14.03 28.87 -14.55
CA MET A 1 -13.39 28.95 -13.21
C MET A 1 -11.93 28.60 -13.39
N PRO A 2 -10.93 29.36 -12.92
CA PRO A 2 -9.59 28.80 -12.89
C PRO A 2 -8.96 29.00 -11.51
N HIS A 3 -9.24 28.08 -10.60
CA HIS A 3 -8.21 27.64 -9.68
C HIS A 3 -7.83 26.23 -10.12
N GLU A 4 -6.90 26.15 -11.08
CA GLU A 4 -6.34 24.90 -11.55
C GLU A 4 -5.01 24.65 -10.84
N SER A 5 -4.99 23.59 -10.01
CA SER A 5 -3.79 23.12 -9.32
C SER A 5 -4.08 21.93 -8.39
N SER A 6 -3.49 20.78 -8.66
CA SER A 6 -3.30 19.69 -7.69
C SER A 6 -1.92 18.99 -7.73
N PHE A 7 -0.85 19.37 -8.45
CA PHE A 7 -0.69 19.91 -9.80
C PHE A 7 -0.38 18.73 -10.74
N ASP A 8 -1.33 18.43 -11.62
CA ASP A 8 -1.30 17.43 -12.70
C ASP A 8 -1.51 15.95 -12.35
N ILE A 9 -2.13 15.67 -11.20
CA ILE A 9 -2.81 14.40 -10.93
C ILE A 9 -4.32 14.60 -11.03
N ARG A 10 -4.95 14.04 -12.07
CA ARG A 10 -6.36 14.35 -12.45
C ARG A 10 -7.29 13.13 -12.41
N THR A 11 -6.74 11.95 -12.63
CA THR A 11 -7.49 10.68 -12.66
C THR A 11 -6.83 9.67 -11.71
N ALA A 12 -7.53 8.60 -11.37
CA ALA A 12 -6.94 7.52 -10.57
C ALA A 12 -5.78 6.87 -11.36
N GLN A 13 -5.91 6.75 -12.69
CA GLN A 13 -4.81 6.36 -13.58
C GLN A 13 -3.59 7.31 -13.47
N CYS A 14 -3.78 8.63 -13.43
CA CYS A 14 -2.66 9.57 -13.22
C CYS A 14 -2.00 9.35 -11.86
N PHE A 15 -2.79 9.10 -10.81
CA PHE A 15 -2.30 8.86 -9.46
C PHE A 15 -1.45 7.58 -9.41
N LEU A 16 -1.92 6.50 -10.05
CA LEU A 16 -1.17 5.25 -10.21
C LEU A 16 0.15 5.47 -10.94
N ASN A 17 0.10 6.05 -12.14
CA ASN A 17 1.25 6.10 -13.04
C ASN A 17 2.30 7.13 -12.63
N LYS A 18 1.89 8.26 -12.03
CA LYS A 18 2.81 9.34 -11.66
C LYS A 18 3.28 9.29 -10.21
N LEU A 19 2.54 8.62 -9.31
CA LEU A 19 2.91 8.55 -7.89
C LEU A 19 3.20 7.13 -7.43
N ILE A 20 2.24 6.20 -7.54
CA ILE A 20 2.38 4.85 -6.96
C ILE A 20 3.52 4.09 -7.64
N ILE A 21 3.53 4.00 -8.97
CA ILE A 21 4.53 3.21 -9.70
C ILE A 21 5.95 3.75 -9.46
N PRO A 22 6.23 5.06 -9.58
CA PRO A 22 7.56 5.61 -9.26
C PRO A 22 7.97 5.36 -7.80
N GLN A 23 7.07 5.62 -6.84
CA GLN A 23 7.36 5.42 -5.43
C GLN A 23 7.62 3.95 -5.09
N TYR A 24 6.87 3.03 -5.70
CA TYR A 24 7.08 1.59 -5.53
C TYR A 24 8.41 1.14 -6.13
N LYS A 25 8.84 1.70 -7.28
CA LYS A 25 10.17 1.45 -7.83
C LYS A 25 11.27 1.90 -6.88
N ASP A 26 11.11 3.02 -6.19
CA ASP A 26 12.07 3.46 -5.18
C ASP A 26 12.06 2.55 -3.95
N PHE A 27 10.89 2.04 -3.53
CA PHE A 27 10.82 0.99 -2.52
C PHE A 27 11.54 -0.29 -2.95
N LEU A 28 11.43 -0.73 -4.21
CA LEU A 28 12.13 -1.92 -4.70
C LEU A 28 13.65 -1.76 -4.70
N LYS A 29 14.15 -0.53 -4.92
CA LYS A 29 15.59 -0.21 -4.86
C LYS A 29 16.13 -0.18 -3.43
N ASP A 30 15.31 0.23 -2.46
CA ASP A 30 15.66 0.32 -1.06
C ASP A 30 14.48 -0.12 -0.18
N ASN A 31 14.25 -1.43 -0.16
CA ASN A 31 13.11 -2.01 0.56
C ASN A 31 13.30 -1.96 2.09
N ALA A 32 14.52 -1.69 2.58
CA ALA A 32 14.82 -1.50 4.00
C ALA A 32 14.48 -0.09 4.51
N SER A 33 14.20 0.84 3.60
CA SER A 33 13.76 2.18 3.95
C SER A 33 12.33 2.21 4.48
N SER A 34 12.19 2.57 5.75
CA SER A 34 10.88 2.84 6.36
C SER A 34 10.13 3.95 5.64
N ARG A 35 10.83 4.93 5.08
CA ARG A 35 10.22 6.03 4.32
C ARG A 35 9.56 5.48 3.05
N HIS A 36 10.28 4.69 2.26
CA HIS A 36 9.73 4.15 1.01
C HIS A 36 8.58 3.18 1.27
N ALA A 37 8.69 2.35 2.30
CA ALA A 37 7.62 1.46 2.75
C ALA A 37 6.34 2.23 3.15
N LEU A 38 6.47 3.26 3.98
CA LEU A 38 5.34 4.06 4.45
C LEU A 38 4.68 4.86 3.32
N LEU A 39 5.47 5.54 2.49
CA LEU A 39 4.92 6.31 1.37
C LEU A 39 4.17 5.42 0.39
N THR A 40 4.71 4.26 0.04
CA THR A 40 4.02 3.30 -0.84
C THR A 40 2.70 2.84 -0.20
N THR A 41 2.73 2.52 1.10
CA THR A 41 1.53 2.10 1.85
C THR A 41 0.42 3.16 1.80
N ILE A 42 0.78 4.40 2.10
CA ILE A 42 -0.15 5.54 2.13
C ILE A 42 -0.75 5.80 0.75
N LEU A 43 0.09 5.80 -0.30
CA LEU A 43 -0.40 6.01 -1.66
C LEU A 43 -1.36 4.89 -2.09
N LEU A 44 -1.04 3.62 -1.83
CA LEU A 44 -1.93 2.51 -2.18
C LEU A 44 -3.26 2.54 -1.44
N PHE A 45 -3.27 2.98 -0.17
CA PHE A 45 -4.51 3.20 0.56
C PHE A 45 -5.35 4.31 -0.07
N HIS A 46 -4.74 5.48 -0.36
CA HIS A 46 -5.45 6.60 -0.98
C HIS A 46 -5.90 6.33 -2.42
N MET A 47 -5.24 5.41 -3.14
CA MET A 47 -5.70 4.94 -4.45
C MET A 47 -7.11 4.37 -4.39
N PHE A 48 -7.42 3.60 -3.34
CA PHE A 48 -8.77 3.08 -3.14
C PHE A 48 -9.78 4.20 -2.97
N GLU A 49 -9.48 5.17 -2.11
CA GLU A 49 -10.34 6.33 -1.88
C GLU A 49 -10.57 7.10 -3.18
N TRP A 50 -9.54 7.28 -4.00
CA TRP A 50 -9.64 7.96 -5.28
C TRP A 50 -10.53 7.19 -6.27
N ALA A 51 -10.21 5.91 -6.52
CA ALA A 51 -10.95 5.06 -7.46
C ALA A 51 -12.42 4.90 -7.04
N ASN A 52 -12.73 5.04 -5.75
CA ASN A 52 -14.07 4.87 -5.19
C ASN A 52 -14.72 6.19 -4.76
N GLN A 53 -14.30 7.33 -5.31
CA GLN A 53 -14.95 8.64 -5.13
C GLN A 53 -15.08 9.09 -3.66
N GLY A 54 -14.07 8.81 -2.84
CA GLY A 54 -14.03 9.20 -1.43
C GLY A 54 -15.02 8.45 -0.54
N LYS A 55 -15.59 7.32 -1.00
CA LYS A 55 -16.36 6.41 -0.14
C LYS A 55 -15.52 6.00 1.06
N LYS A 56 -16.18 5.79 2.20
CA LYS A 56 -15.53 5.35 3.44
C LYS A 56 -14.70 4.09 3.17
N ALA A 57 -13.39 4.23 3.32
CA ALA A 57 -12.40 3.20 3.09
C ALA A 57 -12.43 2.12 4.19
N THR A 58 -13.36 1.17 4.09
CA THR A 58 -13.44 -0.01 4.98
C THR A 58 -13.18 -1.31 4.22
N VAL A 59 -12.83 -2.37 4.94
CA VAL A 59 -12.62 -3.72 4.36
C VAL A 59 -13.89 -4.19 3.64
N GLU A 60 -15.06 -3.93 4.20
CA GLU A 60 -16.35 -4.27 3.61
C GLU A 60 -16.61 -3.47 2.33
N SER A 61 -16.25 -2.18 2.31
CA SER A 61 -16.36 -1.35 1.12
C SER A 61 -15.46 -1.86 -0.01
N PHE A 62 -14.26 -2.36 0.32
CA PHE A 62 -13.35 -2.97 -0.65
C PHE A 62 -13.94 -4.24 -1.24
N LYS A 63 -14.41 -5.17 -0.38
CA LYS A 63 -15.03 -6.42 -0.83
C LYS A 63 -16.24 -6.18 -1.72
N LYS A 64 -17.03 -5.14 -1.43
CA LYS A 64 -18.18 -4.76 -2.25
C LYS A 64 -17.77 -4.17 -3.60
N ALA A 65 -16.70 -3.37 -3.65
CA ALA A 65 -16.20 -2.77 -4.88
C ALA A 65 -15.49 -3.77 -5.79
N TYR A 66 -14.76 -4.73 -5.18
CA TYR A 66 -13.91 -5.69 -5.88
C TYR A 66 -14.21 -7.13 -5.40
N PRO A 67 -15.40 -7.68 -5.73
CA PRO A 67 -15.83 -8.98 -5.23
C PRO A 67 -14.96 -10.15 -5.72
N ASP A 68 -14.27 -9.98 -6.84
CA ASP A 68 -13.37 -10.98 -7.43
C ASP A 68 -11.97 -11.01 -6.80
N TYR A 69 -11.69 -10.10 -5.85
CA TYR A 69 -10.39 -9.99 -5.16
C TYR A 69 -10.56 -9.99 -3.62
N PRO A 70 -11.31 -10.95 -3.03
CA PRO A 70 -11.62 -10.95 -1.61
C PRO A 70 -10.38 -11.07 -0.71
N GLU A 71 -9.30 -11.69 -1.21
CA GLU A 71 -8.02 -11.82 -0.53
C GLU A 71 -7.31 -10.48 -0.33
N LEU A 72 -7.46 -9.54 -1.26
CA LEU A 72 -6.84 -8.21 -1.17
C LEU A 72 -7.51 -7.31 -0.13
N ALA A 73 -8.71 -7.66 0.32
CA ALA A 73 -9.39 -6.94 1.39
C ALA A 73 -8.59 -6.96 2.70
N PHE A 74 -7.84 -8.04 2.96
CA PHE A 74 -6.92 -8.13 4.10
C PHE A 74 -5.74 -7.17 3.92
N ASN A 75 -5.09 -7.19 2.75
CA ASN A 75 -3.98 -6.28 2.43
C ASN A 75 -4.43 -4.83 2.61
N PHE A 76 -5.60 -4.49 2.05
CA PHE A 76 -6.21 -3.18 2.19
C PHE A 76 -6.45 -2.76 3.65
N GLY A 77 -6.95 -3.68 4.48
CA GLY A 77 -7.11 -3.45 5.93
C GLY A 77 -5.81 -3.04 6.60
N ILE A 78 -4.70 -3.75 6.31
CA ILE A 78 -3.37 -3.40 6.80
C ILE A 78 -2.93 -2.02 6.32
N LEU A 79 -3.07 -1.73 5.03
CA LEU A 79 -2.67 -0.42 4.47
C LEU A 79 -3.45 0.73 5.11
N LYS A 80 -4.76 0.54 5.33
CA LYS A 80 -5.62 1.49 6.05
C LYS A 80 -5.12 1.73 7.48
N ASP A 81 -4.79 0.66 8.19
CA ASP A 81 -4.39 0.73 9.60
C ASP A 81 -3.03 1.41 9.77
N ILE A 82 -2.07 1.13 8.89
CA ILE A 82 -0.77 1.82 8.86
C ILE A 82 -0.97 3.30 8.52
N SER A 83 -1.70 3.60 7.45
CA SER A 83 -1.90 4.98 6.98
C SER A 83 -2.62 5.84 8.03
N ASN A 84 -3.71 5.34 8.60
CA ASN A 84 -4.41 6.03 9.68
C ASN A 84 -3.58 6.10 10.96
N GLY A 85 -2.77 5.08 11.25
CA GLY A 85 -1.86 5.08 12.38
C GLY A 85 -0.83 6.21 12.31
N THR A 86 -0.27 6.46 11.12
CA THR A 86 0.64 7.59 10.90
C THR A 86 -0.06 8.95 10.97
N LYS A 87 -1.33 9.03 10.55
CA LYS A 87 -2.13 10.27 10.61
C LYS A 87 -2.57 10.63 12.03
N HIS A 88 -2.95 9.64 12.83
CA HIS A 88 -3.53 9.82 14.16
C HIS A 88 -2.53 9.55 15.30
N PHE A 89 -1.26 9.30 14.98
CA PHE A 89 -0.20 8.94 15.94
C PHE A 89 -0.57 7.74 16.82
N LYS A 90 -1.43 6.85 16.31
CA LYS A 90 -1.95 5.67 17.03
C LYS A 90 -2.11 4.51 16.04
N SER A 91 -1.12 3.62 16.00
CA SER A 91 -1.19 2.44 15.15
C SER A 91 -2.01 1.34 15.84
N PRO A 92 -3.11 0.86 15.24
CA PRO A 92 -3.82 -0.31 15.75
C PRO A 92 -3.06 -1.61 15.43
N ILE A 93 -2.05 -1.55 14.57
CA ILE A 93 -1.31 -2.72 14.10
C ILE A 93 0.16 -2.70 14.52
N ARG A 94 0.72 -3.88 14.78
CA ARG A 94 2.13 -4.06 15.13
C ARG A 94 2.96 -4.15 13.84
N THR A 95 3.90 -3.22 13.69
CA THR A 95 4.88 -3.26 12.61
C THR A 95 6.24 -3.66 13.18
N LYS A 96 6.97 -4.48 12.44
CA LYS A 96 8.34 -4.88 12.78
C LYS A 96 9.28 -4.41 11.69
N LYS A 97 10.39 -3.82 12.11
CA LYS A 97 11.56 -3.58 11.27
C LYS A 97 12.69 -4.43 11.80
N LYS A 98 13.31 -5.25 10.97
CA LYS A 98 14.57 -5.89 11.34
C LYS A 98 15.73 -4.92 11.09
N THR A 99 16.56 -4.74 12.10
CA THR A 99 17.79 -3.94 12.03
C THR A 99 18.98 -4.87 12.27
N GLY A 100 19.88 -4.96 11.30
CA GLY A 100 21.09 -5.79 11.37
C GLY A 100 20.99 -7.06 10.54
N PHE A 101 22.04 -7.31 9.75
CA PHE A 101 22.24 -8.55 9.03
C PHE A 101 22.62 -9.64 10.02
N SER A 102 21.86 -10.73 10.07
CA SER A 102 22.43 -11.99 10.54
C SER A 102 23.44 -12.45 9.48
N SER A 103 24.73 -12.49 9.82
CA SER A 103 25.81 -13.02 8.96
C SER A 103 25.58 -14.46 8.46
N ALA A 104 24.52 -15.12 8.92
CA ALA A 104 24.15 -16.49 8.59
C ALA A 104 23.10 -16.63 7.47
N PHE A 105 22.58 -15.53 6.89
CA PHE A 105 21.57 -15.61 5.81
C PHE A 105 22.03 -14.88 4.55
N SER A 106 21.79 -15.51 3.39
CA SER A 106 22.04 -14.92 2.07
C SER A 106 21.25 -13.62 1.88
N ASP A 107 21.87 -12.61 1.27
CA ASP A 107 21.34 -11.27 0.99
C ASP A 107 19.94 -11.22 0.33
N GLY A 108 19.46 -12.32 -0.24
CA GLY A 108 18.17 -12.42 -0.92
C GLY A 108 16.94 -12.78 -0.06
N PHE A 109 17.06 -13.01 1.25
CA PHE A 109 15.97 -13.64 2.03
C PHE A 109 15.46 -12.86 3.26
N GLU A 110 16.14 -11.81 3.72
CA GLU A 110 15.63 -11.03 4.85
C GLU A 110 14.63 -9.97 4.39
N ARG A 111 13.39 -10.11 4.86
CA ARG A 111 12.31 -9.16 4.58
C ARG A 111 12.35 -8.06 5.65
N PRO A 112 12.74 -6.83 5.31
CA PRO A 112 13.11 -5.81 6.30
C PRO A 112 11.91 -5.26 7.08
N HIS A 113 10.71 -5.28 6.47
CA HIS A 113 9.47 -4.86 7.10
C HIS A 113 8.43 -5.95 7.07
N SER A 114 7.75 -6.11 8.20
CA SER A 114 6.62 -7.02 8.32
C SER A 114 5.56 -6.47 9.26
N VAL A 115 4.36 -7.01 9.12
CA VAL A 115 3.20 -6.67 9.91
C VAL A 115 2.78 -7.91 10.70
N GLU A 116 2.48 -7.76 11.97
CA GLU A 116 1.97 -8.84 12.82
C GLU A 116 0.49 -8.60 13.10
N ASP A 117 -0.35 -9.61 12.85
CA ASP A 117 -1.77 -9.59 13.23
C ASP A 117 -1.97 -9.94 14.71
N ASP A 118 -3.21 -9.82 15.19
CA ASP A 118 -3.55 -10.11 16.59
C ASP A 118 -3.32 -11.58 17.00
N ASN A 119 -3.19 -12.49 16.04
CA ASN A 119 -2.87 -13.90 16.27
C ASN A 119 -1.35 -14.16 16.26
N GLY A 120 -0.53 -13.12 16.14
CA GLY A 120 0.93 -13.23 16.07
C GLY A 120 1.45 -13.68 14.71
N LYS A 121 0.60 -13.78 13.68
CA LYS A 121 1.03 -14.17 12.34
C LYS A 121 1.69 -12.99 11.64
N VAL A 122 2.84 -13.27 11.04
CA VAL A 122 3.70 -12.27 10.41
C VAL A 122 3.49 -12.26 8.89
N TYR A 123 3.16 -11.09 8.35
CA TYR A 123 2.96 -10.83 6.94
C TYR A 123 4.06 -9.91 6.43
N PRO A 124 4.83 -10.32 5.42
CA PRO A 124 5.84 -9.46 4.84
C PRO A 124 5.25 -8.30 4.05
N LEU A 125 5.72 -7.08 4.34
CA LEU A 125 5.16 -5.88 3.74
C LEU A 125 5.42 -5.81 2.23
N ASP A 126 6.59 -6.26 1.78
CA ASP A 126 6.97 -6.33 0.36
C ASP A 126 5.95 -7.11 -0.49
N LYS A 127 5.47 -8.24 0.05
CA LYS A 127 4.46 -9.08 -0.59
C LYS A 127 3.12 -8.36 -0.68
N LEU A 128 2.66 -7.76 0.42
CA LEU A 128 1.39 -7.04 0.48
C LEU A 128 1.38 -5.86 -0.51
N LEU A 129 2.48 -5.09 -0.55
CA LEU A 129 2.63 -3.95 -1.46
C LEU A 129 2.64 -4.42 -2.91
N ARG A 130 3.38 -5.49 -3.24
CA ARG A 130 3.42 -6.06 -4.59
C ARG A 130 2.04 -6.45 -5.09
N GLU A 131 1.33 -7.28 -4.32
CA GLU A 131 0.00 -7.78 -4.70
C GLU A 131 -1.00 -6.63 -4.90
N THR A 132 -0.91 -5.58 -4.08
CA THR A 132 -1.78 -4.41 -4.20
C THR A 132 -1.42 -3.53 -5.41
N VAL A 133 -0.13 -3.37 -5.72
CA VAL A 133 0.32 -2.64 -6.92
C VAL A 133 -0.12 -3.38 -8.18
N GLU A 134 0.13 -4.70 -8.25
CA GLU A 134 -0.26 -5.55 -9.38
C GLU A 134 -1.76 -5.50 -9.63
N PHE A 135 -2.56 -5.50 -8.55
CA PHE A 135 -4.01 -5.31 -8.64
C PHE A 135 -4.38 -3.98 -9.31
N TRP A 136 -3.79 -2.86 -8.89
CA TRP A 136 -4.10 -1.55 -9.48
C TRP A 136 -3.65 -1.43 -10.93
N GLN A 137 -2.50 -2.02 -11.29
CA GLN A 137 -2.07 -2.11 -12.68
C GLN A 137 -3.07 -2.89 -13.53
N LYS A 138 -3.59 -4.00 -13.01
CA LYS A 138 -4.63 -4.78 -13.69
C LYS A 138 -5.94 -3.98 -13.84
N GLN A 139 -6.34 -3.19 -12.85
CA GLN A 139 -7.51 -2.31 -12.99
C GLN A 139 -7.30 -1.24 -14.07
N ASP A 140 -6.07 -0.72 -14.20
CA ASP A 140 -5.70 0.22 -15.26
C ASP A 140 -5.84 -0.41 -16.66
N GLU A 141 -5.29 -1.63 -16.82
CA GLU A 141 -5.37 -2.41 -18.06
C GLU A 141 -6.81 -2.74 -18.48
N LEU A 142 -7.70 -2.91 -17.50
CA LEU A 142 -9.13 -3.15 -17.73
C LEU A 142 -9.93 -1.87 -17.99
N GLY A 143 -9.33 -0.68 -17.86
CA GLY A 143 -10.01 0.61 -18.05
C GLY A 143 -10.92 1.01 -16.90
N ASN A 144 -10.66 0.51 -15.68
CA ASN A 144 -11.47 0.77 -14.49
C ASN A 144 -11.01 1.99 -13.66
N LEU A 145 -9.99 2.75 -14.12
CA LEU A 145 -9.33 3.86 -13.39
C LEU A 145 -9.43 5.23 -14.05
#